data_AF-A0A2N6GM29-F1
#
_entry.id   AF-A0A2N6GM29-F1
#
_cell.length_a   1.000
_cell.length_b   1.000
_cell.length_c   1.000
_cell.angle_alpha   90.00
_cell.angle_beta   90.00
_cell.angle_gamma   90.00
#
_symmetry.space_group_name_H-M   'P 1'
#
loop_
_entity.id
_entity.type
_entity.pdbx_description
1 polymer ?
#
loop_
_entity_poly.entity_id
_entity_poly.type
_entity_poly.pdbx_seq_one_letter_code
_entity_poly.pdbx_strand_id
1 'polypeptide(L)'
;MVAALSGQIEEVFPWDLLDEMDLTDPPMLLDIRCPHEYQTARIPGSINVPRGILEMAVDYGYEETVADLVAARERRIIIICRSGNRSILACHTLQQMGYSNVASLRTGLKGWNDYEQPLIDNQGQPLDIELVDTYFTPTLLPEQLGTSPGAERDSQ
;
A
#
# COMPACT_ATOMS: atom_id res chain seq x y z
N MET A 1 8.60 -14.74 -8.91
CA MET A 1 7.82 -14.88 -7.66
C MET A 1 6.44 -14.26 -7.80
N VAL A 2 6.29 -12.94 -8.00
CA VAL A 2 4.96 -12.30 -8.22
C VAL A 2 4.20 -12.92 -9.40
N ALA A 3 4.87 -13.11 -10.55
CA ALA A 3 4.25 -13.74 -11.72
C ALA A 3 3.76 -15.19 -11.50
N ALA A 4 4.29 -15.90 -10.50
CA ALA A 4 3.84 -17.25 -10.17
C ALA A 4 2.62 -17.26 -9.25
N LEU A 5 2.35 -16.14 -8.56
CA LEU A 5 1.22 -15.96 -7.64
C LEU A 5 0.07 -15.18 -8.29
N SER A 6 0.35 -14.43 -9.36
CA SER A 6 -0.69 -13.78 -10.18
C SER A 6 -1.56 -14.89 -10.81
N GLY A 7 -2.84 -14.93 -10.42
CA GLY A 7 -3.78 -16.02 -10.72
C GLY A 7 -4.19 -16.88 -9.52
N GLN A 8 -3.46 -16.83 -8.40
CA GLN A 8 -3.86 -17.43 -7.11
C GLN A 8 -4.41 -16.39 -6.13
N ILE A 9 -4.00 -15.14 -6.30
CA ILE A 9 -4.48 -13.99 -5.54
C ILE A 9 -5.56 -13.28 -6.36
N GLU A 10 -6.68 -12.98 -5.71
CA GLU A 10 -7.71 -12.11 -6.28
C GLU A 10 -7.14 -10.70 -6.49
N GLU A 11 -7.35 -10.15 -7.68
CA GLU A 11 -6.92 -8.79 -8.02
C GLU A 11 -8.16 -7.97 -8.38
N VAL A 12 -8.38 -6.87 -7.66
CA VAL A 12 -9.52 -5.97 -7.85
C VAL A 12 -9.04 -4.75 -8.62
N PHE A 13 -9.77 -4.33 -9.66
CA PHE A 13 -9.44 -3.12 -10.38
C PHE A 13 -9.97 -1.87 -9.67
N PRO A 14 -9.40 -0.68 -9.93
CA PRO A 14 -9.83 0.55 -9.28
C PRO A 14 -11.33 0.86 -9.39
N TRP A 15 -11.94 0.62 -10.55
CA TRP A 15 -13.39 0.84 -10.73
C TRP A 15 -14.24 -0.15 -9.93
N ASP A 16 -13.85 -1.42 -9.87
CA ASP A 16 -14.56 -2.44 -9.08
C ASP A 16 -14.48 -2.11 -7.57
N LEU A 17 -13.33 -1.58 -7.13
CA LEU A 17 -13.16 -1.15 -5.74
C LEU A 17 -14.09 0.02 -5.36
N LEU A 18 -14.35 0.96 -6.27
CA LEU A 18 -15.30 2.05 -6.00
C LEU A 18 -16.69 1.49 -5.73
N ASP A 19 -17.15 0.58 -6.58
CA ASP A 19 -18.45 -0.08 -6.41
C ASP A 19 -18.50 -0.86 -5.08
N GLU A 20 -17.40 -1.53 -4.70
CA GLU A 20 -17.29 -2.23 -3.41
C GLU A 20 -17.32 -1.27 -2.21
N MET A 21 -16.76 -0.06 -2.34
CA MET A 21 -16.75 0.95 -1.27
C MET A 21 -18.13 1.54 -0.98
N ASP A 22 -19.06 1.47 -1.94
CA ASP A 22 -20.44 1.94 -1.80
C ASP A 22 -21.41 0.86 -1.26
N LEU A 23 -20.91 -0.35 -0.98
CA LEU A 23 -21.70 -1.42 -0.39
C LEU A 23 -22.08 -1.15 1.07
N THR A 24 -23.11 -1.86 1.55
CA THR A 24 -23.54 -1.77 2.96
C THR A 24 -22.47 -2.26 3.95
N ASP A 25 -21.65 -3.22 3.53
CA ASP A 25 -20.46 -3.69 4.27
C ASP A 25 -19.24 -3.51 3.36
N PRO A 26 -18.61 -2.31 3.36
CA PRO A 26 -17.49 -2.03 2.49
C PRO A 26 -16.22 -2.77 2.96
N PRO A 27 -15.30 -3.07 2.03
CA PRO A 27 -14.06 -3.74 2.38
C PRO A 27 -13.16 -2.88 3.27
N MET A 28 -12.34 -3.54 4.08
CA MET A 28 -11.25 -2.87 4.78
C MET A 28 -10.12 -2.57 3.79
N LEU A 29 -9.69 -1.31 3.71
CA LEU A 29 -8.59 -0.89 2.84
C LEU A 29 -7.28 -0.86 3.64
N LEU A 30 -6.31 -1.70 3.27
CA LEU A 30 -5.04 -1.85 3.96
C LEU A 30 -3.87 -1.38 3.08
N ASP A 31 -3.31 -0.21 3.38
CA ASP A 31 -2.13 0.31 2.69
C ASP A 31 -0.84 -0.19 3.35
N ILE A 32 -0.05 -0.96 2.61
CA ILE A 32 1.22 -1.55 3.09
C ILE A 32 2.47 -0.76 2.70
N ARG A 33 2.31 0.44 2.13
CA ARG A 33 3.42 1.32 1.81
C ARG A 33 4.04 1.93 3.06
N CYS A 34 5.21 2.56 2.90
CA CYS A 34 5.87 3.23 4.02
C CYS A 34 5.02 4.41 4.52
N PRO A 35 5.13 4.82 5.80
CA PRO A 35 4.30 5.88 6.37
C PRO A 35 4.41 7.21 5.63
N HIS A 36 5.61 7.58 5.16
CA HIS A 36 5.79 8.77 4.32
C HIS A 36 5.00 8.67 3.00
N GLU A 37 4.99 7.48 2.36
CA GLU A 37 4.23 7.28 1.13
C GLU A 37 2.72 7.48 1.35
N TYR A 38 2.23 7.00 2.50
CA TYR A 38 0.84 7.06 2.90
C TYR A 38 0.39 8.47 3.34
N GLN A 39 1.28 9.23 4.01
CA GLN A 39 1.01 10.60 4.42
C GLN A 39 0.89 11.55 3.23
N THR A 40 1.64 11.30 2.15
CA THR A 40 1.61 12.14 0.95
C THR A 40 0.32 11.97 0.16
N ALA A 41 -0.10 10.72 -0.07
CA ALA A 41 -1.31 10.41 -0.82
C ALA A 41 -1.86 9.05 -0.41
N ARG A 42 -3.16 8.95 -0.16
CA ARG A 42 -3.84 7.71 0.22
C ARG A 42 -5.30 7.67 -0.23
N ILE A 43 -5.86 6.48 -0.32
CA ILE A 43 -7.29 6.29 -0.54
C ILE A 43 -8.04 6.65 0.76
N PRO A 44 -9.12 7.45 0.71
CA PRO A 44 -9.95 7.73 1.88
C PRO A 44 -10.40 6.46 2.60
N GLY A 45 -10.35 6.47 3.94
CA GLY A 45 -10.78 5.33 4.77
C GLY A 45 -9.79 4.17 4.86
N SER A 46 -8.65 4.22 4.15
CA SER A 46 -7.59 3.22 4.30
C SER A 46 -6.80 3.35 5.60
N ILE A 47 -6.32 2.23 6.13
CA ILE A 47 -5.39 2.17 7.27
C ILE A 47 -3.97 1.85 6.76
N ASN A 48 -2.94 2.37 7.42
CA ASN A 48 -1.56 2.10 7.04
C ASN A 48 -0.88 1.10 7.99
N VAL A 49 -0.43 -0.02 7.45
CA VAL A 49 0.44 -0.98 8.15
C VAL A 49 1.58 -1.33 7.21
N PRO A 50 2.77 -0.72 7.38
CA PRO A 50 3.89 -0.94 6.48
C PRO A 50 4.23 -2.41 6.34
N ARG A 51 4.58 -2.84 5.11
CA ARG A 51 4.82 -4.27 4.80
C ARG A 51 5.77 -4.95 5.79
N GLY A 52 6.79 -4.25 6.28
CA GLY A 52 7.82 -4.82 7.17
C GLY A 52 7.34 -5.27 8.55
N ILE A 53 6.16 -4.81 9.00
CA ILE A 53 5.58 -5.19 10.29
C ILE A 53 4.25 -5.94 10.15
N LEU A 54 3.84 -6.25 8.92
CA LEU A 54 2.49 -6.74 8.64
C LEU A 54 2.17 -8.03 9.42
N GLU A 55 3.08 -8.99 9.44
CA GLU A 55 2.91 -10.28 10.12
C GLU A 55 2.69 -10.12 11.63
N MET A 56 3.38 -9.17 12.25
CA MET A 56 3.23 -8.88 13.68
C MET A 56 1.95 -8.10 13.96
N ALA A 57 1.58 -7.20 13.05
CA ALA A 57 0.36 -6.39 13.17
C ALA A 57 -0.93 -7.21 13.06
N VAL A 58 -0.91 -8.30 12.30
CA VAL A 58 -2.07 -9.16 12.05
C VAL A 58 -2.21 -10.35 13.01
N ASP A 59 -1.36 -10.43 14.02
CA ASP A 59 -1.39 -11.47 15.05
C ASP A 59 -1.38 -10.90 16.47
N TYR A 60 -1.82 -11.70 17.45
CA TYR A 60 -1.83 -11.29 18.85
C TYR A 60 -0.46 -11.44 19.51
N GLY A 61 -0.17 -10.56 20.47
CA GLY A 61 1.00 -10.69 21.35
C GLY A 61 2.24 -9.92 20.89
N TYR A 62 2.10 -9.03 19.92
CA TYR A 62 3.15 -8.12 19.45
C TYR A 62 2.84 -6.68 19.86
N GLU A 63 3.87 -5.82 19.91
CA GLU A 63 3.69 -4.39 20.20
C GLU A 63 2.96 -3.67 19.06
N GLU A 64 3.13 -4.19 17.84
CA GLU A 64 2.59 -3.70 16.58
C GLU A 64 1.20 -4.24 16.28
N THR A 65 0.65 -5.09 17.16
CA THR A 65 -0.67 -5.71 16.98
C THR A 65 -1.75 -4.65 16.73
N VAL A 66 -2.47 -4.77 15.62
CA VAL A 66 -3.61 -3.92 15.26
C VAL A 66 -4.89 -4.72 15.50
N ALA A 67 -5.57 -4.43 16.61
CA ALA A 67 -6.75 -5.19 17.05
C ALA A 67 -7.81 -5.37 15.95
N ASP A 68 -8.08 -4.33 15.17
CA ASP A 68 -9.05 -4.36 14.07
C ASP A 68 -8.64 -5.34 12.96
N LEU A 69 -7.34 -5.45 12.65
CA LEU A 69 -6.85 -6.40 11.66
C LEU A 69 -6.95 -7.83 12.17
N VAL A 70 -6.53 -8.07 13.41
CA VAL A 70 -6.60 -9.41 14.01
C VAL A 70 -8.04 -9.93 14.07
N ALA A 71 -9.01 -9.05 14.30
CA ALA A 71 -10.44 -9.36 14.28
C ALA A 71 -11.04 -9.50 12.86
N ALA A 72 -10.34 -9.03 11.83
CA ALA A 72 -10.82 -8.97 10.45
C ALA A 72 -10.44 -10.20 9.58
N ARG A 73 -10.08 -11.34 10.19
CA ARG A 73 -9.64 -12.55 9.45
C ARG A 73 -10.63 -13.07 8.40
N GLU A 74 -11.93 -12.87 8.62
CA GLU A 74 -13.00 -13.26 7.69
C GLU A 74 -13.56 -12.09 6.87
N ARG A 75 -13.16 -10.85 7.17
CA ARG A 75 -13.62 -9.66 6.45
C ARG A 75 -12.96 -9.58 5.09
N ARG A 76 -13.61 -8.89 4.15
CA ARG A 76 -13.00 -8.52 2.89
C ARG A 76 -11.94 -7.44 3.11
N ILE A 77 -10.69 -7.71 2.74
CA ILE A 77 -9.57 -6.78 2.87
C ILE A 77 -8.94 -6.55 1.50
N ILE A 78 -8.85 -5.29 1.09
CA ILE A 78 -8.17 -4.88 -0.13
C ILE A 78 -6.80 -4.30 0.23
N ILE A 79 -5.75 -4.98 -0.19
CA ILE A 79 -4.37 -4.59 0.11
C ILE A 79 -3.85 -3.67 -0.99
N ILE A 80 -3.36 -2.51 -0.58
CA ILE A 80 -2.90 -1.43 -1.44
C ILE A 80 -1.39 -1.30 -1.31
N CYS A 81 -0.72 -1.22 -2.45
CA CYS A 81 0.67 -0.77 -2.51
C CYS A 81 0.84 0.23 -3.66
N ARG A 82 2.09 0.64 -3.97
CA ARG A 82 2.31 1.63 -5.04
C ARG A 82 1.85 1.15 -6.42
N SER A 83 2.13 -0.11 -6.78
CA SER A 83 1.97 -0.60 -8.17
C SER A 83 1.35 -2.01 -8.29
N GLY A 84 0.78 -2.55 -7.22
CA GLY A 84 0.18 -3.90 -7.17
C GLY A 84 1.13 -5.06 -6.82
N ASN A 85 2.44 -4.95 -7.07
CA ASN A 85 3.36 -6.09 -6.89
C ASN A 85 3.59 -6.48 -5.43
N ARG A 86 3.72 -5.49 -4.53
CA ARG A 86 3.95 -5.75 -3.09
C ARG A 86 2.69 -6.30 -2.42
N SER A 87 1.52 -5.84 -2.85
CA SER A 87 0.22 -6.26 -2.30
C SER A 87 -0.08 -7.71 -2.64
N ILE A 88 0.26 -8.21 -3.84
CA ILE A 88 0.13 -9.65 -4.16
C ILE A 88 0.89 -10.54 -3.16
N LEU A 89 2.13 -10.16 -2.83
CA LEU A 89 2.93 -10.92 -1.85
C LEU A 89 2.33 -10.84 -0.44
N ALA A 90 1.82 -9.67 -0.05
CA ALA A 90 1.15 -9.50 1.23
C ALA A 90 -0.15 -10.31 1.32
N CYS A 91 -0.98 -10.33 0.27
CA CYS A 91 -2.18 -11.15 0.21
C CYS A 91 -1.84 -12.62 0.43
N HIS A 92 -0.83 -13.13 -0.28
CA HIS A 92 -0.37 -14.51 -0.11
C HIS A 92 0.07 -14.77 1.34
N THR A 93 0.85 -13.88 1.96
CA THR A 93 1.22 -14.01 3.37
C THR A 93 0.00 -14.06 4.28
N LEU A 94 -0.97 -13.15 4.11
CA LEU A 94 -2.17 -13.13 4.95
C LEU A 94 -3.03 -14.39 4.76
N GLN A 95 -3.16 -14.91 3.54
CA GLN A 95 -3.83 -16.18 3.28
C GLN A 95 -3.16 -17.34 4.05
N GLN A 96 -1.82 -17.39 4.08
CA GLN A 96 -1.10 -18.39 4.87
C GLN A 96 -1.31 -18.23 6.38
N MET A 97 -1.65 -17.02 6.85
CA MET A 97 -1.95 -16.71 8.26
C MET A 97 -3.45 -16.85 8.60
N GLY A 98 -4.26 -17.38 7.68
CA GLY A 98 -5.67 -17.71 7.90
C GLY A 98 -6.66 -16.60 7.51
N TYR A 99 -6.24 -15.56 6.80
CA TYR A 99 -7.16 -14.59 6.22
C TYR A 99 -7.81 -15.17 4.97
N SER A 100 -9.14 -15.23 4.94
CA SER A 100 -9.89 -15.96 3.90
C SER A 100 -10.31 -15.09 2.71
N ASN A 101 -10.42 -13.77 2.89
CA ASN A 101 -10.98 -12.86 1.89
C ASN A 101 -10.08 -11.63 1.69
N VAL A 102 -8.89 -11.87 1.14
CA VAL A 102 -7.92 -10.80 0.83
C VAL A 102 -7.71 -10.69 -0.68
N ALA A 103 -7.73 -9.47 -1.18
CA ALA A 103 -7.46 -9.17 -2.58
C ALA A 103 -6.44 -8.03 -2.71
N SER A 104 -5.68 -8.06 -3.80
CA SER A 104 -4.72 -6.99 -4.12
C SER A 104 -5.39 -5.95 -5.00
N LEU A 105 -5.20 -4.66 -4.71
CA LEU A 105 -5.56 -3.62 -5.67
C LEU A 105 -4.65 -3.71 -6.90
N ARG A 106 -5.21 -4.13 -8.02
CA ARG A 106 -4.53 -4.20 -9.32
C ARG A 106 -3.99 -2.82 -9.66
N THR A 107 -2.79 -2.74 -10.22
CA THR A 107 -2.06 -1.49 -10.52
C THR A 107 -1.74 -0.57 -9.33
N GLY A 108 -2.19 -0.91 -8.12
CA GLY A 108 -1.92 -0.17 -6.88
C GLY A 108 -2.43 1.27 -6.90
N LEU A 109 -1.89 2.08 -5.99
CA LEU A 109 -2.26 3.50 -5.88
C LEU A 109 -1.93 4.31 -7.15
N LYS A 110 -0.89 3.90 -7.90
CA LYS A 110 -0.59 4.54 -9.19
C LYS A 110 -1.77 4.38 -10.15
N GLY A 111 -2.27 3.15 -10.31
CA GLY A 111 -3.42 2.93 -11.18
C GLY A 111 -4.68 3.66 -10.69
N TRP A 112 -4.91 3.67 -9.37
CA TRP A 112 -5.97 4.48 -8.78
C TRP A 112 -5.90 5.95 -9.23
N ASN A 113 -4.71 6.56 -9.17
CA ASN A 113 -4.48 7.92 -9.69
C ASN A 113 -4.64 8.02 -11.21
N ASP A 114 -4.11 7.07 -11.97
CA ASP A 114 -4.19 7.04 -13.45
C ASP A 114 -5.66 6.99 -13.93
N TYR A 115 -6.59 6.48 -13.12
CA TYR A 115 -8.04 6.48 -13.38
C TYR A 115 -8.78 7.65 -12.71
N GLU A 116 -8.06 8.70 -12.30
CA GLU A 116 -8.61 9.95 -11.75
C GLU A 116 -9.46 9.74 -10.48
N GLN A 117 -9.15 8.70 -9.71
CA GLN A 117 -9.89 8.37 -8.49
C GLN A 117 -9.44 9.22 -7.30
N PRO A 118 -10.34 9.52 -6.36
CA PRO A 118 -10.06 10.47 -5.29
C PRO A 118 -8.93 10.00 -4.38
N LEU A 119 -7.97 10.88 -4.15
CA LEU A 119 -6.88 10.71 -3.19
C LEU A 119 -6.91 11.86 -2.19
N ILE A 120 -6.50 11.56 -0.96
CA ILE A 120 -6.36 12.55 0.10
C ILE A 120 -4.95 12.57 0.68
N ASP A 121 -4.56 13.70 1.24
CA ASP A 121 -3.34 13.85 2.03
C ASP A 121 -3.52 13.40 3.50
N ASN A 122 -2.51 13.68 4.33
CA ASN A 122 -2.56 13.43 5.77
C ASN A 122 -3.59 14.30 6.52
N GLN A 123 -4.01 15.43 5.97
CA GLN A 123 -5.05 16.32 6.50
C GLN A 123 -6.46 15.97 5.99
N GLY A 124 -6.57 14.99 5.11
CA GLY A 124 -7.83 14.60 4.49
C GLY A 124 -8.28 15.53 3.37
N GLN A 125 -7.40 16.39 2.87
CA GLN A 125 -7.71 17.27 1.73
C GLN A 125 -7.55 16.50 0.42
N PRO A 126 -8.48 16.68 -0.55
CA PRO A 126 -8.34 16.11 -1.89
C PRO A 126 -7.05 16.57 -2.56
N LEU A 127 -6.35 15.65 -3.22
CA LEU A 127 -5.14 15.93 -3.97
C LEU A 127 -5.43 16.17 -5.45
N ASP A 128 -4.65 17.08 -6.04
CA ASP A 128 -4.61 17.27 -7.50
C ASP A 128 -3.74 16.18 -8.13
N ILE A 129 -4.23 15.59 -9.23
CA ILE A 129 -3.65 14.44 -9.93
C ILE A 129 -2.21 14.74 -10.38
N GLU A 130 -1.95 15.97 -10.86
CA GLU A 130 -0.62 16.39 -11.34
C GLU A 130 0.44 16.37 -10.23
N LEU A 131 0.04 16.66 -8.99
CA LEU A 131 0.94 16.65 -7.83
C LEU A 131 1.34 15.21 -7.45
N VAL A 132 0.42 14.26 -7.64
CA VAL A 132 0.61 12.85 -7.29
C VAL A 132 1.50 12.12 -8.29
N ASP A 133 1.46 12.49 -9.57
CA ASP A 133 2.35 11.90 -10.59
C ASP A 133 3.84 12.17 -10.33
N THR A 134 4.15 13.38 -9.85
CA THR A 134 5.51 13.73 -9.41
C THR A 134 5.96 12.83 -8.26
N TYR A 135 5.04 12.48 -7.36
CA TYR A 135 5.30 11.61 -6.22
C TYR A 135 5.54 10.14 -6.63
N PHE A 136 4.85 9.64 -7.66
CA PHE A 136 5.06 8.27 -8.15
C PHE A 136 6.36 8.08 -8.95
N THR A 137 7.07 9.17 -9.26
CA THR A 137 8.38 9.12 -9.93
C THR A 137 9.43 8.59 -8.94
N PRO A 138 10.00 7.39 -9.16
CA PRO A 138 10.99 6.84 -8.25
C PRO A 138 12.30 7.62 -8.35
N THR A 139 12.50 8.53 -7.39
CA THR A 139 13.73 9.31 -7.25
C THR A 139 14.43 8.87 -5.97
N LEU A 140 15.72 8.53 -6.06
CA LEU A 140 16.53 8.33 -4.86
C LEU A 140 16.75 9.69 -4.21
N LEU A 141 16.46 9.79 -2.91
CA LEU A 141 16.78 10.98 -2.15
C LEU A 141 18.31 11.17 -2.08
N PRO A 142 18.81 12.42 -2.03
CA PRO A 142 20.23 12.70 -1.86
C PRO A 142 20.89 11.92 -0.71
N GLU A 143 20.15 11.71 0.39
CA GLU A 143 20.60 10.95 1.56
C GLU A 143 20.73 9.44 1.28
N GLN A 144 19.94 8.91 0.33
CA GLN A 144 20.01 7.51 -0.11
C GLN A 144 21.12 7.27 -1.13
N LEU A 145 21.57 8.33 -1.81
CA LEU A 145 22.65 8.23 -2.80
C LEU A 145 24.02 8.03 -2.17
N GLY A 146 24.12 8.16 -0.84
CA GLY A 146 25.40 8.15 -0.13
C GLY A 146 26.21 9.36 -0.57
N THR A 147 26.42 10.34 0.31
CA THR A 147 27.52 11.27 0.08
C THR A 147 28.78 10.44 -0.10
N SER A 148 29.34 10.39 -1.31
CA SER A 148 30.69 9.86 -1.49
C SER A 148 31.62 10.83 -0.76
N PRO A 149 32.24 10.45 0.38
CA PRO A 149 33.26 11.29 0.97
C PRO A 149 34.50 11.09 0.12
N GLY A 150 34.88 12.09 -0.68
CA GLY A 150 36.17 12.10 -1.36
C GLY A 150 36.10 12.27 -2.87
N ALA A 151 35.90 13.50 -3.31
CA ALA A 151 36.49 13.99 -4.56
C ALA A 151 37.20 15.34 -4.34
N GLU A 152 37.78 15.55 -3.16
CA GLU A 152 38.94 16.43 -3.01
C GLU A 152 40.16 15.53 -2.88
N ARG A 153 40.73 15.15 -4.03
CA ARG A 153 42.13 14.75 -4.07
C ARG A 153 42.90 16.01 -4.36
N ASP A 154 43.70 16.40 -3.36
CA ASP A 154 44.76 17.38 -3.45
C ASP A 154 45.45 17.35 -4.81
N SER A 155 45.47 18.51 -5.45
CA SER A 155 46.47 18.85 -6.44
C SER A 155 46.92 20.28 -6.17
N GLN A 156 47.84 20.42 -5.21
CA GLN A 156 49.02 21.29 -5.28
C GLN A 156 49.95 21.06 -4.10
#